data_AF-A0A7W4PIY4-F1
#
_entry.id   AF-A0A7W4PIY4-F1
#
_cell.length_a   1.000
_cell.length_b   1.000
_cell.length_c   1.000
_cell.angle_alpha   90.00
_cell.angle_beta   90.00
_cell.angle_gamma   90.00
#
_symmetry.space_group_name_H-M   'P 1'
#
loop_
_entity.id
_entity.type
_entity.pdbx_description
1 polymer ?
#
loop_
_entity_poly.entity_id
_entity_poly.type
_entity_poly.pdbx_seq_one_letter_code
_entity_poly.pdbx_strand_id
1 'polypeptide(L)' 'MPAPASRAKVLHDIRGQLSPAMLAADRLSLHADPKVRELADQIVRSIEQAALRLKDIPRS' A
#
# COMPACT_ATOMS: atom_id res chain seq x y z
N MET A 1 -20.50 -15.87 -16.03
CA MET A 1 -20.22 -15.26 -14.71
C MET A 1 -18.77 -15.60 -14.36
N PRO A 2 -17.83 -14.65 -14.23
CA PRO A 2 -16.47 -14.98 -13.80
C PRO A 2 -16.50 -15.51 -12.36
N ALA A 3 -15.73 -16.56 -12.07
CA ALA A 3 -15.59 -17.10 -10.73
C ALA A 3 -15.06 -16.01 -9.77
N PRO A 4 -15.46 -16.00 -8.48
CA PRO A 4 -14.96 -15.03 -7.52
C PRO A 4 -13.44 -15.07 -7.51
N ALA A 5 -12.81 -13.91 -7.72
CA ALA A 5 -11.36 -13.80 -7.68
C ALA A 5 -10.85 -14.37 -6.34
N SER A 6 -9.86 -15.25 -6.41
CA SER A 6 -9.27 -15.79 -5.19
C SER A 6 -8.73 -14.62 -4.35
N ARG A 7 -8.82 -14.73 -3.02
CA ARG A 7 -8.30 -13.71 -2.10
C ARG A 7 -6.84 -13.34 -2.40
N ALA A 8 -6.04 -14.35 -2.77
CA ALA A 8 -4.65 -14.15 -3.18
C ALA A 8 -4.54 -13.24 -4.42
N LYS A 9 -5.43 -13.40 -5.40
CA LYS A 9 -5.52 -12.54 -6.59
C LYS A 9 -5.92 -11.11 -6.22
N VAL A 10 -6.94 -10.94 -5.37
CA VAL A 10 -7.37 -9.61 -4.90
C VAL A 10 -6.25 -8.89 -4.13
N LEU A 11 -5.56 -9.60 -3.22
CA LEU A 11 -4.42 -9.03 -2.48
C LEU A 11 -3.24 -8.69 -3.40
N HIS A 12 -2.99 -9.51 -4.43
CA HIS A 12 -1.97 -9.24 -5.45
C HIS A 12 -2.33 -7.97 -6.25
N ASP A 13 -3.57 -7.86 -6.72
CA ASP A 13 -4.04 -6.72 -7.50
C ASP A 13 -3.96 -5.42 -6.68
N ILE A 14 -4.40 -5.45 -5.42
CA ILE A 14 -4.31 -4.30 -4.51
C ILE A 14 -2.85 -3.91 -4.25
N ARG A 15 -1.95 -4.88 -4.06
CA ARG A 15 -0.52 -4.61 -3.95
C ARG A 15 0.03 -3.95 -5.22
N GLY A 16 -0.40 -4.41 -6.39
CA GLY A 16 -0.06 -3.80 -7.67
C GLY A 16 -0.52 -2.34 -7.76
N GLN A 17 -1.76 -2.06 -7.34
CA GLN A 17 -2.34 -0.70 -7.33
C GLN A 17 -1.63 0.25 -6.35
N LEU A 18 -1.13 -0.26 -5.22
CA LEU A 18 -0.42 0.54 -4.23
C LEU A 18 1.06 0.77 -4.56
N SER A 19 1.62 0.01 -5.50
CA SER A 19 3.05 0.09 -5.86
C SER A 19 3.49 1.48 -6.37
N PRO A 20 2.71 2.19 -7.22
CA PRO A 20 3.06 3.56 -7.63
C PRO A 20 3.07 4.55 -6.45
N ALA A 21 2.16 4.40 -5.48
CA ALA A 21 2.11 5.25 -4.31
C ALA A 21 3.33 5.02 -3.39
N MET A 22 3.75 3.76 -3.23
CA MET A 22 4.98 3.42 -2.51
C MET A 22 6.22 4.02 -3.18
N LEU A 23 6.33 3.92 -4.51
CA LEU A 23 7.44 4.52 -5.27
C LEU A 23 7.45 6.07 -5.19
N ALA A 24 6.28 6.69 -5.19
CA ALA A 24 6.16 8.14 -5.01
C ALA A 24 6.58 8.56 -3.61
N ALA A 25 6.16 7.83 -2.58
CA ALA A 25 6.59 8.08 -1.20
C ALA A 25 8.11 7.90 -1.04
N ASP A 26 8.68 6.85 -1.64
CA ASP A 26 10.13 6.61 -1.62
C ASP A 26 10.91 7.79 -2.23
N ARG A 27 10.43 8.34 -3.35
CA ARG A 27 10.99 9.57 -3.93
C ARG A 27 10.86 10.79 -3.02
N LEU A 28 9.72 10.97 -2.35
CA LEU A 28 9.50 12.06 -1.41
C LEU A 28 10.40 11.94 -0.16
N SER A 29 10.78 10.73 0.23
CA SER A 29 11.72 10.49 1.33
C SER A 29 13.12 11.06 1.08
N LEU A 30 13.48 11.26 -0.20
CA LEU A 30 14.76 11.85 -0.61
C LEU A 30 14.71 13.38 -0.73
N HIS A 31 13.57 14.00 -0.43
CA HIS A 31 13.40 15.44 -0.56
C HIS A 31 14.23 16.21 0.49
N ALA A 32 14.74 17.39 0.12
CA ALA A 32 15.59 18.20 1.00
C ALA A 32 14.84 18.73 2.23
N ASP A 33 13.55 19.03 2.06
CA ASP A 33 12.68 19.50 3.15
C ASP A 33 12.38 18.35 4.14
N PRO A 34 12.75 18.49 5.44
CA PRO A 34 12.43 17.49 6.46
C PRO A 34 10.94 17.22 6.61
N LYS A 35 10.07 18.22 6.38
CA LYS A 35 8.62 18.03 6.51
C LYS A 35 8.07 17.13 5.41
N VAL A 36 8.63 17.24 4.20
CA VAL A 36 8.26 16.37 3.09
C VAL A 36 8.68 14.92 3.35
N ARG A 37 9.86 14.71 3.97
CA ARG A 37 10.30 13.37 4.36
C ARG A 37 9.42 12.74 5.43
N GLU A 38 9.00 13.52 6.45
CA GLU A 38 8.05 13.03 7.47
C GLU A 38 6.73 12.59 6.85
N LEU A 39 6.21 13.36 5.88
CA LEU A 39 4.98 13.02 5.18
C LEU A 39 5.16 11.76 4.32
N ALA A 40 6.32 11.59 3.68
CA ALA A 40 6.64 10.37 2.94
C ALA A 40 6.61 9.14 3.85
N ASP A 41 7.25 9.20 5.02
CA ASP A 41 7.23 8.12 6.01
C ASP A 41 5.81 7.82 6.49
N GLN A 42 4.99 8.86 6.68
CA GLN A 42 3.59 8.69 7.09
C GLN A 42 2.76 7.97 6.02
N ILE A 43 3.00 8.27 4.74
CA ILE A 43 2.35 7.60 3.60
C ILE A 43 2.73 6.12 3.58
N VAL A 44 4.04 5.81 3.66
CA VAL A 44 4.54 4.42 3.65
C VAL A 44 3.91 3.63 4.80
N ARG A 45 3.97 4.14 6.02
CA ARG A 45 3.38 3.48 7.20
C ARG A 45 1.88 3.23 7.03
N SER A 46 1.15 4.19 6.50
CA SER A 46 -0.30 4.05 6.30
C SER A 46 -0.64 2.96 5.28
N ILE A 47 0.12 2.88 4.18
CA ILE A 47 -0.04 1.85 3.15
C ILE A 47 0.28 0.47 3.73
N GLU A 48 1.38 0.33 4.48
CA GLU A 48 1.77 -0.93 5.11
C GLU A 48 0.72 -1.41 6.11
N GLN A 49 0.20 -0.53 6.96
CA GLN A 49 -0.85 -0.86 7.92
C GLN A 49 -2.15 -1.29 7.21
N ALA A 50 -2.53 -0.61 6.13
CA ALA A 50 -3.67 -1.02 5.31
C ALA A 50 -3.45 -2.40 4.69
N ALA A 51 -2.26 -2.65 4.13
CA ALA A 51 -1.91 -3.94 3.54
C ALA A 51 -1.87 -5.08 4.56
N LEU A 52 -1.44 -4.82 5.79
CA LEU A 52 -1.49 -5.77 6.90
C LEU A 52 -2.94 -6.10 7.27
N ARG A 53 -3.77 -5.07 7.52
CA ARG A 53 -5.19 -5.27 7.85
C ARG A 53 -5.93 -6.08 6.79
N LEU A 54 -5.65 -5.85 5.50
CA LEU A 54 -6.25 -6.64 4.42
C LEU A 54 -5.92 -8.14 4.47
N LYS A 55 -4.72 -8.50 4.95
CA LYS A 55 -4.32 -9.90 5.17
C LYS A 55 -5.02 -10.53 6.38
N ASP A 56 -5.54 -9.73 7.29
CA ASP A 56 -6.19 -10.21 8.52
C ASP A 56 -7.71 -10.32 8.41
N ILE A 57 -8.34 -9.75 7.39
CA ILE A 57 -9.81 -9.84 7.17
C ILE A 57 -10.23 -11.32 7.04
N PRO A 58 -11.03 -11.87 8.00
CA PRO A 58 -11.50 -13.25 7.95
C PRO A 58 -12.47 -13.48 6.78
N ARG A 59 -12.60 -14.73 6.31
CA ARG A 59 -13.66 -15.10 5.34
C ARG A 59 -15.01 -14.97 6.05
N SER A 60 -15.88 -14.07 5.57
CA SER A 60 -17.33 -14.16 5.76
C SER A 60 -17.95 -15.07 4.69
#